data_AF-A0A1F2FHH1-F1
#
_entry.id   AF-A0A1F2FHH1-F1
#
_cell.length_a   1.000
_cell.length_b   1.000
_cell.length_c   1.000
_cell.angle_alpha   90.00
_cell.angle_beta   90.00
_cell.angle_gamma   90.00
#
_symmetry.space_group_name_H-M   'P 1'
#
loop_
_entity.id
_entity.type
_entity.pdbx_description
1 polymer ?
#
loop_
_entity_poly.entity_id
_entity_poly.type
_entity_poly.pdbx_seq_one_letter_code
_entity_poly.pdbx_strand_id
1 'polypeptide(L)'
;MNRSPAAFRGALAMSATVLACSLAMVTAAPAVHARESSPPAPGPATSHVPSTPSDDGLPAGAEGPVAGTYAEALGFTVQHPGSRPRNTNDLHCRPAQGQRPVLLVPSTMEDAYATWSKLAPSLANDDLCVFTFNDNPLVVNGRPVEWAAFAGDIRSSALTLSRVVDRILGATGAESVDLVGHSQGGAHCRITTSRISAETGRSIGSCRSRALTKGRGWAERP
;
A
#
# COMPACT_ATOMS: atom_id res chain seq x y z
N MET A 1 55.57 52.18 -27.82
CA MET A 1 56.20 52.16 -26.47
C MET A 1 55.32 51.29 -25.59
N ASN A 2 55.51 49.97 -25.58
CA ASN A 2 56.49 49.18 -24.83
C ASN A 2 56.09 48.96 -23.35
N ARG A 3 56.00 47.66 -23.00
CA ARG A 3 56.08 47.01 -21.68
C ARG A 3 54.81 46.75 -20.86
N SER A 4 54.45 45.47 -20.80
CA SER A 4 54.01 44.80 -19.56
C SER A 4 55.13 44.79 -18.50
N PRO A 5 54.79 44.60 -17.21
CA PRO A 5 55.15 43.32 -16.59
C PRO A 5 54.08 42.74 -15.65
N ALA A 6 54.31 41.47 -15.29
CA ALA A 6 53.47 40.54 -14.55
C ALA A 6 53.62 40.63 -13.01
N ALA A 7 52.65 40.05 -12.27
CA ALA A 7 52.88 39.44 -10.95
C ALA A 7 51.76 38.45 -10.53
N PHE A 8 52.18 37.19 -10.28
CA PHE A 8 51.80 36.21 -9.22
C PHE A 8 50.34 36.06 -8.78
N ARG A 9 49.66 34.90 -8.95
CA ARG A 9 49.83 33.50 -8.42
C ARG A 9 48.90 33.23 -7.22
N GLY A 10 48.00 32.25 -7.39
CA GLY A 10 47.36 31.55 -6.27
C GLY A 10 45.94 31.05 -6.56
N ALA A 11 45.81 29.86 -7.17
CA ALA A 11 44.61 29.05 -7.02
C ALA A 11 45.02 27.58 -6.93
N LEU A 12 44.67 26.97 -5.79
CA LEU A 12 44.94 25.59 -5.45
C LEU A 12 44.25 24.62 -6.42
N ALA A 13 44.93 23.50 -6.64
CA ALA A 13 44.55 22.38 -7.47
C ALA A 13 43.30 21.63 -6.96
N MET A 14 42.43 21.24 -7.89
CA MET A 14 41.59 20.05 -7.77
C MET A 14 42.06 19.04 -8.81
N SER A 15 42.76 18.00 -8.34
CA SER A 15 43.09 16.82 -9.13
C SER A 15 42.07 15.73 -8.80
N ALA A 16 41.41 15.19 -9.83
CA ALA A 16 40.99 13.79 -9.85
C ALA A 16 40.99 13.32 -11.31
N THR A 17 41.99 12.49 -11.60
CA THR A 17 42.39 11.98 -12.90
C THR A 17 41.32 11.06 -13.49
N VAL A 18 40.94 11.30 -14.75
CA VAL A 18 40.21 10.35 -15.60
C VAL A 18 41.22 9.31 -16.08
N LEU A 19 40.97 8.03 -15.82
CA LEU A 19 41.65 6.93 -16.53
C LEU A 19 40.59 5.94 -17.02
N ALA A 20 40.33 5.98 -18.32
CA ALA A 20 39.59 4.96 -19.05
C ALA A 20 40.58 4.12 -19.86
N CYS A 21 40.39 2.79 -19.80
CA CYS A 21 40.76 1.73 -20.76
C CYS A 21 40.61 0.40 -19.99
N SER A 22 40.15 -0.76 -20.47
CA SER A 22 39.54 -1.25 -21.71
C SER A 22 39.33 -2.77 -21.52
N LEU A 23 38.45 -3.36 -22.34
CA LEU A 23 38.30 -4.80 -22.69
C LEU A 23 37.38 -5.74 -21.88
N ALA A 24 36.64 -6.50 -22.69
CA ALA A 24 35.53 -7.40 -22.41
C ALA A 24 35.94 -8.79 -21.89
N MET A 25 35.02 -9.42 -21.17
CA MET A 25 34.85 -10.88 -21.13
C MET A 25 33.34 -11.17 -21.05
N VAL A 26 32.74 -11.51 -22.18
CA VAL A 26 31.46 -12.24 -22.20
C VAL A 26 31.78 -13.65 -21.71
N THR A 27 31.37 -13.97 -20.49
CA THR A 27 31.30 -15.37 -20.04
C THR A 27 29.83 -15.77 -20.06
N ALA A 28 29.47 -16.64 -20.99
CA ALA A 28 28.20 -17.36 -20.92
C ALA A 28 28.29 -18.32 -19.73
N ALA A 29 27.62 -17.99 -18.63
CA ALA A 29 27.39 -18.94 -17.55
C ALA A 29 26.48 -20.06 -18.06
N PRO A 30 26.70 -21.33 -17.67
CA PRO A 30 25.83 -22.41 -18.09
C PRO A 30 24.43 -22.15 -17.54
N ALA A 31 23.41 -22.41 -18.36
CA ALA A 31 22.01 -22.38 -17.94
C ALA A 31 21.79 -23.45 -16.85
N VAL A 32 22.01 -23.07 -15.60
CA VAL A 32 21.48 -23.78 -14.45
C VAL A 32 19.97 -23.72 -14.63
N HIS A 33 19.37 -24.86 -14.98
CA HIS A 33 17.92 -25.01 -14.94
C HIS A 33 17.48 -24.63 -13.53
N ALA A 34 16.93 -23.42 -13.37
CA ALA A 34 16.18 -23.08 -12.18
C ALA A 34 14.99 -24.04 -12.19
N ARG A 35 15.10 -25.15 -11.46
CA ARG A 35 13.92 -25.90 -11.05
C ARG A 35 13.07 -24.89 -10.30
N GLU A 36 11.95 -24.53 -10.89
CA GLU A 36 10.92 -23.75 -10.25
C GLU A 36 10.48 -24.54 -9.02
N SER A 37 11.00 -24.15 -7.86
CA SER A 37 10.65 -24.74 -6.59
C SER A 37 9.19 -24.42 -6.35
N SER A 38 8.35 -25.45 -6.25
CA SER A 38 6.96 -25.31 -5.83
C SER A 38 6.90 -24.43 -4.58
N PRO A 39 5.91 -23.53 -4.46
CA PRO A 39 5.79 -22.68 -3.28
C PRO A 39 5.73 -23.56 -2.03
N PRO A 40 6.45 -23.19 -0.95
CA PRO A 40 6.44 -23.97 0.27
C PRO A 40 5.01 -24.08 0.80
N ALA A 41 4.64 -25.30 1.22
CA ALA A 41 3.38 -25.57 1.90
C ALA A 41 3.13 -24.53 3.01
N PRO A 42 1.87 -24.13 3.27
CA PRO A 42 1.58 -23.18 4.34
C PRO A 42 2.15 -23.71 5.66
N GLY A 43 3.05 -22.93 6.26
CA GLY A 43 3.56 -23.20 7.61
C GLY A 43 2.44 -23.20 8.65
N PRO A 44 2.75 -23.57 9.90
CA PRO A 44 1.75 -23.63 10.97
C PRO A 44 0.96 -22.31 11.05
N ALA A 45 -0.35 -22.43 11.29
CA ALA A 45 -1.30 -21.33 11.34
C ALA A 45 -0.68 -20.11 12.03
N THR A 46 -0.49 -19.05 11.26
CA THR A 46 0.14 -17.84 11.75
C THR A 46 -0.78 -17.21 12.79
N SER A 47 -0.24 -16.84 13.96
CA SER A 47 -1.03 -16.25 15.05
C SER A 47 -1.74 -14.99 14.53
N HIS A 48 -3.04 -15.11 14.28
CA HIS A 48 -3.90 -14.03 13.82
C HIS A 48 -4.56 -13.38 15.03
N VAL A 49 -4.54 -12.05 15.07
CA VAL A 49 -5.27 -11.27 16.07
C VAL A 49 -6.24 -10.37 15.30
N PRO A 50 -7.56 -10.60 15.37
CA PRO A 50 -8.49 -9.72 14.69
C PRO A 50 -8.50 -8.32 15.32
N SER A 51 -8.64 -7.28 14.50
CA SER A 51 -8.94 -5.93 14.99
C SER A 51 -10.38 -5.91 15.53
N THR A 52 -10.55 -5.68 16.82
CA THR A 52 -11.85 -5.81 17.50
C THR A 52 -12.86 -4.67 17.20
N PRO A 53 -12.43 -3.43 16.91
CA PRO A 53 -13.32 -2.36 16.42
C PRO A 53 -13.73 -2.49 14.95
N SER A 54 -13.38 -3.61 14.30
CA SER A 54 -13.68 -3.86 12.91
C SER A 54 -14.71 -4.98 12.79
N ASP A 55 -15.65 -4.82 11.86
CA ASP A 55 -16.60 -5.85 11.45
C ASP A 55 -15.97 -6.67 10.31
N ASP A 56 -15.44 -7.85 10.64
CA ASP A 56 -14.70 -8.73 9.73
C ASP A 56 -13.63 -8.00 8.90
N GLY A 57 -12.92 -7.09 9.57
CA GLY A 57 -11.82 -6.31 9.01
C GLY A 57 -12.22 -4.92 8.51
N LEU A 58 -13.49 -4.62 8.26
CA LEU A 58 -13.93 -3.25 7.94
C LEU A 58 -14.10 -2.45 9.25
N PRO A 59 -13.34 -1.36 9.48
CA PRO A 59 -13.54 -0.53 10.66
C PRO A 59 -15.00 -0.06 10.76
N ALA A 60 -15.61 -0.32 11.92
CA ALA A 60 -17.03 -0.07 12.18
C ALA A 60 -17.27 1.13 13.11
N GLY A 61 -16.20 1.81 13.54
CA GLY A 61 -16.25 2.99 14.37
C GLY A 61 -16.73 4.24 13.61
N ALA A 62 -16.76 5.36 14.33
CA ALA A 62 -17.22 6.63 13.80
C ALA A 62 -16.35 7.14 12.63
N GLU A 63 -16.96 7.92 11.74
CA GLU A 63 -16.19 8.67 10.75
C GLU A 63 -15.36 9.75 11.42
N GLY A 64 -14.07 9.81 11.09
CA GLY A 64 -13.19 10.89 11.53
C GLY A 64 -13.18 12.09 10.58
N PRO A 65 -12.67 13.24 11.03
CA PRO A 65 -12.48 14.42 10.19
C PRO A 65 -11.47 14.19 9.06
N VAL A 66 -11.46 15.07 8.06
CA VAL A 66 -10.35 15.09 7.08
C VAL A 66 -9.15 15.73 7.77
N ALA A 67 -8.11 14.94 8.04
CA ALA A 67 -6.91 15.44 8.71
C ALA A 67 -5.99 16.20 7.73
N GLY A 68 -5.35 17.27 8.21
CA GLY A 68 -4.37 18.05 7.46
C GLY A 68 -3.00 17.36 7.40
N THR A 69 -2.66 16.61 8.44
CA THR A 69 -1.39 15.87 8.58
C THR A 69 -1.60 14.46 9.11
N TYR A 70 -0.60 13.58 8.91
CA TYR A 70 -0.61 12.24 9.49
C TYR A 70 -0.60 12.27 11.03
N ALA A 71 0.13 13.21 11.65
CA ALA A 71 0.20 13.34 13.10
C ALA A 71 -1.17 13.70 13.73
N GLU A 72 -1.94 14.57 13.07
CA GLU A 72 -3.33 14.86 13.48
C GLU A 72 -4.21 13.62 13.35
N ALA A 73 -4.08 12.88 12.25
CA ALA A 73 -4.86 11.67 12.02
C ALA A 73 -4.53 10.57 13.06
N LEU A 74 -3.24 10.40 13.37
CA LEU A 74 -2.76 9.49 14.41
C LEU A 74 -3.26 9.90 15.81
N GLY A 75 -3.24 11.20 16.13
CA GLY A 75 -3.79 11.69 17.40
C GLY A 75 -5.28 11.39 17.56
N PHE A 76 -6.03 11.41 16.46
CA PHE A 76 -7.46 11.10 16.45
C PHE A 76 -7.75 9.60 16.61
N THR A 77 -7.11 8.73 15.81
CA THR A 77 -7.35 7.28 15.86
C THR A 77 -6.96 6.65 17.20
N VAL A 78 -5.93 7.18 17.87
CA VAL A 78 -5.54 6.75 19.23
C VAL A 78 -6.69 6.94 20.22
N GLN A 79 -7.50 7.97 20.05
CA GLN A 79 -8.66 8.28 20.89
C GLN A 79 -9.95 7.64 20.38
N HIS A 80 -9.99 7.24 19.11
CA HIS A 80 -11.16 6.71 18.42
C HIS A 80 -10.80 5.42 17.66
N PRO A 81 -10.46 4.33 18.39
CA PRO A 81 -10.10 3.07 17.76
C PRO A 81 -11.25 2.54 16.90
N GLY A 82 -10.91 2.05 15.71
CA GLY A 82 -11.91 1.62 14.72
C GLY A 82 -12.54 2.73 13.91
N SER A 83 -12.12 3.98 14.09
CA SER A 83 -12.55 5.07 13.22
C SER A 83 -12.19 4.78 11.75
N ARG A 84 -13.01 5.33 10.85
CA ARG A 84 -12.83 5.20 9.40
C ARG A 84 -12.77 6.57 8.74
N PRO A 85 -12.07 6.69 7.60
CA PRO A 85 -12.16 7.91 6.80
C PRO A 85 -13.62 8.19 6.40
N ARG A 86 -13.97 9.47 6.28
CA ARG A 86 -15.28 9.91 5.82
C ARG A 86 -15.66 9.27 4.48
N ASN A 87 -16.94 8.91 4.32
CA ASN A 87 -17.51 8.33 3.10
C ASN A 87 -16.82 7.04 2.62
N THR A 88 -16.32 6.21 3.55
CA THR A 88 -15.74 4.89 3.23
C THR A 88 -16.50 3.75 3.87
N ASN A 89 -16.30 2.53 3.40
CA ASN A 89 -16.87 1.30 3.97
C ASN A 89 -18.40 1.20 3.90
N ASP A 90 -19.04 1.90 2.96
CA ASP A 90 -20.46 1.71 2.67
C ASP A 90 -20.69 0.50 1.75
N LEU A 91 -21.11 -0.63 2.32
CA LEU A 91 -21.46 -1.84 1.57
C LEU A 91 -22.73 -1.68 0.70
N HIS A 92 -23.52 -0.62 0.90
CA HIS A 92 -24.65 -0.27 0.04
C HIS A 92 -24.23 0.57 -1.17
N CYS A 93 -22.98 1.04 -1.24
CA CYS A 93 -22.47 1.76 -2.39
C CYS A 93 -22.56 0.91 -3.66
N ARG A 94 -22.93 1.54 -4.78
CA ARG A 94 -23.02 0.88 -6.09
C ARG A 94 -22.12 1.61 -7.08
N PRO A 95 -21.05 0.97 -7.59
CA PRO A 95 -20.20 1.59 -8.59
C PRO A 95 -20.99 1.81 -9.89
N ALA A 96 -20.71 2.90 -10.60
CA ALA A 96 -21.31 3.09 -11.92
C ALA A 96 -20.82 2.02 -12.91
N GLN A 97 -21.52 1.88 -14.04
CA GLN A 97 -21.15 0.90 -15.06
C GLN A 97 -19.69 1.10 -15.51
N GLY A 98 -18.90 0.03 -15.44
CA GLY A 98 -17.47 0.05 -15.79
C GLY A 98 -16.54 0.58 -14.70
N GLN A 99 -17.06 1.11 -13.58
CA GLN A 99 -16.26 1.45 -12.41
C GLN A 99 -16.04 0.22 -11.51
N ARG A 100 -14.91 0.25 -10.79
CA ARG A 100 -14.56 -0.77 -9.78
C ARG A 100 -14.53 -0.11 -8.41
N PRO A 101 -15.01 -0.78 -7.35
CA PRO A 101 -14.77 -0.35 -5.99
C PRO A 101 -13.26 -0.23 -5.72
N VAL A 102 -12.86 0.77 -4.94
CA VAL A 102 -11.46 0.99 -4.54
C VAL A 102 -11.28 0.51 -3.11
N LEU A 103 -10.35 -0.42 -2.88
CA LEU A 103 -9.98 -0.88 -1.55
C LEU A 103 -8.56 -0.40 -1.19
N LEU A 104 -8.49 0.45 -0.18
CA LEU A 104 -7.28 1.07 0.33
C LEU A 104 -6.65 0.19 1.42
N VAL A 105 -5.39 -0.19 1.21
CA VAL A 105 -4.62 -1.12 2.06
C VAL A 105 -3.59 -0.34 2.89
N PRO A 106 -3.77 -0.22 4.23
CA PRO A 106 -2.84 0.49 5.10
C PRO A 106 -1.42 -0.10 5.11
N SER A 107 -0.47 0.68 5.63
CA SER A 107 0.90 0.22 5.88
C SER A 107 1.00 -0.54 7.20
N THR A 108 2.15 -1.16 7.41
CA THR A 108 2.50 -1.84 8.66
C THR A 108 2.53 -0.85 9.83
N MET A 109 1.86 -1.21 10.93
CA MET A 109 1.67 -0.39 12.13
C MET A 109 0.89 0.91 11.89
N GLU A 110 0.04 0.96 10.87
CA GLU A 110 -0.90 2.06 10.63
C GLU A 110 -2.31 1.52 10.49
N ASP A 111 -3.29 2.23 11.04
CA ASP A 111 -4.71 1.92 10.82
C ASP A 111 -5.31 2.67 9.61
N ALA A 112 -6.47 2.17 9.19
CA ALA A 112 -7.29 2.66 8.10
C ALA A 112 -7.53 4.18 8.11
N TYR A 113 -7.89 4.76 9.25
CA TYR A 113 -8.17 6.20 9.32
C TYR A 113 -6.88 7.01 9.23
N ALA A 114 -5.86 6.69 10.02
CA ALA A 114 -4.61 7.45 10.02
C ALA A 114 -3.95 7.49 8.63
N THR A 115 -3.91 6.35 7.92
CA THR A 115 -3.32 6.27 6.58
C THR A 115 -4.15 7.02 5.53
N TRP A 116 -5.48 6.97 5.60
CA TRP A 116 -6.34 7.37 4.48
C TRP A 116 -7.27 8.56 4.72
N SER A 117 -7.23 9.18 5.90
CA SER A 117 -8.08 10.33 6.31
C SER A 117 -8.16 11.47 5.29
N LYS A 118 -7.13 11.66 4.47
CA LYS A 118 -7.10 12.67 3.41
C LYS A 118 -7.47 12.16 2.03
N LEU A 119 -6.93 11.00 1.62
CA LEU A 119 -7.14 10.49 0.27
C LEU A 119 -8.54 9.89 0.09
N ALA A 120 -9.00 9.07 1.03
CA ALA A 120 -10.26 8.35 0.87
C ALA A 120 -11.47 9.29 0.63
N PRO A 121 -11.63 10.38 1.39
CA PRO A 121 -12.72 11.33 1.15
C PRO A 121 -12.62 12.01 -0.22
N SER A 122 -11.40 12.27 -0.72
CA SER A 122 -11.22 12.80 -2.07
C SER A 122 -11.66 11.83 -3.15
N LEU A 123 -11.42 10.52 -2.96
CA LEU A 123 -11.86 9.49 -3.90
C LEU A 123 -13.38 9.29 -3.85
N ALA A 124 -13.96 9.32 -2.66
CA ALA A 124 -15.40 9.22 -2.49
C ALA A 124 -16.12 10.44 -3.10
N ASN A 125 -15.52 11.63 -3.04
CA ASN A 125 -16.03 12.83 -3.70
C ASN A 125 -15.94 12.77 -5.24
N ASP A 126 -15.14 11.86 -5.80
CA ASP A 126 -15.10 11.54 -7.23
C ASP A 126 -16.11 10.42 -7.59
N ASP A 127 -17.14 10.21 -6.75
CA ASP A 127 -18.20 9.20 -6.87
C ASP A 127 -17.70 7.75 -6.93
N LEU A 128 -16.55 7.46 -6.30
CA LEU A 128 -16.04 6.09 -6.18
C LEU A 128 -16.56 5.42 -4.91
N CYS A 129 -16.90 4.13 -5.00
CA CYS A 129 -17.10 3.30 -3.81
C CYS A 129 -15.75 2.98 -3.17
N VAL A 130 -15.44 3.62 -2.04
CA VAL A 130 -14.14 3.51 -1.36
C VAL A 130 -14.26 2.68 -0.09
N PHE A 131 -13.35 1.72 0.07
CA PHE A 131 -13.27 0.82 1.21
C PHE A 131 -11.85 0.83 1.78
N THR A 132 -11.72 0.45 3.05
CA THR A 132 -10.45 0.22 3.73
C THR A 132 -10.68 -0.73 4.90
N PHE A 133 -9.61 -1.36 5.40
CA PHE A 133 -9.71 -2.42 6.39
C PHE A 133 -8.57 -2.34 7.41
N ASN A 134 -8.79 -2.92 8.59
CA ASN A 134 -7.81 -3.10 9.65
C ASN A 134 -7.73 -4.58 10.02
N ASP A 135 -6.54 -5.06 10.35
CA ASP A 135 -6.34 -6.40 10.86
C ASP A 135 -5.03 -6.50 11.66
N ASN A 136 -4.84 -7.55 12.45
CA ASN A 136 -3.57 -7.86 13.13
C ASN A 136 -2.93 -6.65 13.85
N PRO A 137 -3.63 -6.02 14.80
CA PRO A 137 -3.04 -4.94 15.60
C PRO A 137 -1.86 -5.45 16.44
N LEU A 138 -0.93 -4.54 16.72
CA LEU A 138 0.15 -4.79 17.67
C LEU A 138 -0.45 -5.19 19.03
N VAL A 139 0.13 -6.19 19.69
CA VAL A 139 -0.27 -6.59 21.03
C VAL A 139 0.78 -6.14 22.04
N VAL A 140 0.37 -5.33 23.01
CA VAL A 140 1.22 -4.87 24.11
C VAL A 140 0.59 -5.31 25.43
N ASN A 141 1.34 -6.05 26.25
CA ASN A 141 0.85 -6.61 27.52
C ASN A 141 -0.47 -7.39 27.37
N GLY A 142 -0.61 -8.17 26.29
CA GLY A 142 -1.79 -8.98 26.00
C GLY A 142 -3.00 -8.18 25.49
N ARG A 143 -2.86 -6.87 25.24
CA ARG A 143 -3.94 -6.01 24.75
C ARG A 143 -3.65 -5.51 23.33
N PRO A 144 -4.61 -5.63 22.40
CA PRO A 144 -4.52 -5.01 21.07
C PRO A 144 -4.36 -3.49 21.15
N VAL A 145 -3.46 -2.96 20.33
CA VAL A 145 -3.22 -1.54 20.09
C VAL A 145 -3.76 -1.22 18.70
N GLU A 146 -5.04 -0.88 18.63
CA GLU A 146 -5.81 -0.85 17.39
C GLU A 146 -5.35 0.22 16.37
N TRP A 147 -4.72 1.30 16.83
CA TRP A 147 -4.11 2.30 15.94
C TRP A 147 -2.81 1.81 15.28
N ALA A 148 -2.22 0.73 15.77
CA ALA A 148 -1.05 0.07 15.21
C ALA A 148 -1.47 -1.25 14.53
N ALA A 149 -2.40 -1.17 13.57
CA ALA A 149 -2.84 -2.30 12.76
C ALA A 149 -1.72 -2.86 11.87
N PHE A 150 -1.90 -4.08 11.34
CA PHE A 150 -0.96 -4.75 10.45
C PHE A 150 0.44 -4.98 11.04
N ALA A 151 0.53 -5.23 12.35
CA ALA A 151 1.76 -5.56 13.05
C ALA A 151 2.01 -7.08 13.18
N GLY A 152 0.99 -7.90 12.89
CA GLY A 152 1.07 -9.35 12.93
C GLY A 152 1.59 -9.98 11.63
N ASP A 153 1.33 -11.28 11.46
CA ASP A 153 1.77 -12.01 10.27
C ASP A 153 1.12 -11.49 8.98
N ILE A 154 1.95 -11.34 7.95
CA ILE A 154 1.54 -10.81 6.66
C ILE A 154 0.57 -11.75 5.92
N ARG A 155 0.70 -13.07 6.10
CA ARG A 155 -0.14 -14.07 5.42
C ARG A 155 -1.53 -14.10 6.04
N SER A 156 -1.67 -13.97 7.36
CA SER A 156 -2.98 -13.87 7.99
C SER A 156 -3.68 -12.56 7.61
N SER A 157 -2.95 -11.45 7.54
CA SER A 157 -3.50 -10.17 7.05
C SER A 157 -3.99 -10.27 5.60
N ALA A 158 -3.26 -11.01 4.75
CA ALA A 158 -3.66 -11.28 3.37
C ALA A 158 -4.95 -12.12 3.27
N LEU A 159 -5.18 -13.05 4.21
CA LEU A 159 -6.43 -13.81 4.27
C LEU A 159 -7.61 -12.90 4.67
N THR A 160 -7.41 -11.97 5.60
CA THR A 160 -8.43 -10.98 5.94
C THR A 160 -8.73 -10.06 4.76
N LEU A 161 -7.69 -9.60 4.04
CA LEU A 161 -7.88 -8.85 2.80
C LEU A 161 -8.72 -9.62 1.77
N SER A 162 -8.45 -10.92 1.56
CA SER A 162 -9.27 -11.75 0.66
C SER A 162 -10.74 -11.76 1.07
N ARG A 163 -11.05 -11.97 2.35
CA ARG A 163 -12.43 -11.97 2.86
C ARG A 163 -13.11 -10.60 2.68
N VAL A 164 -12.38 -9.51 2.92
CA VAL A 164 -12.89 -8.16 2.70
C VAL A 164 -13.19 -7.91 1.22
N VAL A 165 -12.32 -8.37 0.30
CA VAL A 165 -12.56 -8.30 -1.14
C VAL A 165 -13.84 -9.06 -1.51
N ASP A 166 -13.99 -10.31 -1.07
CA ASP A 166 -15.19 -11.10 -1.35
C ASP A 166 -16.46 -10.43 -0.82
N ARG A 167 -16.40 -9.85 0.38
CA ARG A 167 -17.51 -9.11 0.99
C ARG A 167 -17.89 -7.87 0.17
N ILE A 168 -16.91 -7.11 -0.31
CA ILE A 168 -17.14 -5.94 -1.18
C ILE A 168 -17.75 -6.37 -2.51
N LEU A 169 -17.20 -7.39 -3.18
CA LEU A 169 -17.71 -7.88 -4.45
C LEU A 169 -19.14 -8.40 -4.31
N GLY A 170 -19.40 -9.18 -3.26
CA GLY A 170 -20.74 -9.70 -2.97
C GLY A 170 -21.77 -8.61 -2.66
N ALA A 171 -21.37 -7.56 -1.95
CA ALA A 171 -22.27 -6.46 -1.58
C ALA A 171 -22.52 -5.48 -2.74
N THR A 172 -21.49 -5.17 -3.53
CA THR A 172 -21.55 -4.15 -4.60
C THR A 172 -21.99 -4.71 -5.95
N GLY A 173 -21.81 -6.01 -6.18
CA GLY A 173 -22.04 -6.65 -7.48
C GLY A 173 -20.93 -6.42 -8.50
N ALA A 174 -19.81 -5.81 -8.11
CA ALA A 174 -18.66 -5.61 -8.99
C ALA A 174 -17.94 -6.95 -9.28
N GLU A 175 -17.29 -7.05 -10.43
CA GLU A 175 -16.52 -8.26 -10.81
C GLU A 175 -15.10 -8.27 -10.20
N SER A 176 -14.55 -7.09 -9.93
CA SER A 176 -13.19 -6.88 -9.40
C SER A 176 -13.10 -5.57 -8.61
N VAL A 177 -12.03 -5.43 -7.81
CA VAL A 177 -11.73 -4.22 -7.02
C VAL A 177 -10.38 -3.64 -7.45
N ASP A 178 -10.22 -2.33 -7.29
CA ASP A 178 -8.91 -1.69 -7.43
C ASP A 178 -8.23 -1.59 -6.06
N LEU A 179 -7.08 -2.26 -5.91
CA LEU A 179 -6.30 -2.22 -4.67
C LEU A 179 -5.25 -1.09 -4.72
N VAL A 180 -5.23 -0.26 -3.68
CA VAL A 180 -4.27 0.84 -3.51
C VAL A 180 -3.54 0.67 -2.19
N GLY A 181 -2.23 0.44 -2.24
CA GLY A 181 -1.39 0.31 -1.05
C GLY A 181 -0.58 1.58 -0.78
N HIS A 182 -0.55 2.04 0.47
CA HIS A 182 0.44 3.02 0.95
C HIS A 182 1.72 2.27 1.32
N SER A 183 2.91 2.80 1.00
CA SER A 183 4.22 2.26 1.43
C SER A 183 4.30 0.71 1.43
N GLN A 184 4.50 0.06 2.59
CA GLN A 184 4.57 -1.40 2.75
C GLN A 184 3.22 -2.11 2.52
N GLY A 185 2.08 -1.40 2.58
CA GLY A 185 0.78 -1.87 2.13
C GLY A 185 0.74 -2.23 0.63
N GLY A 186 1.67 -1.72 -0.17
CA GLY A 186 1.91 -2.20 -1.53
C GLY A 186 2.38 -3.66 -1.59
N ALA A 187 3.12 -4.14 -0.59
CA ALA A 187 3.51 -5.55 -0.48
C ALA A 187 2.31 -6.44 -0.06
N HIS A 188 1.50 -5.99 0.90
CA HIS A 188 0.24 -6.66 1.30
C HIS A 188 -0.69 -6.90 0.11
N CYS A 189 -0.87 -5.86 -0.69
CA CYS A 189 -1.67 -5.87 -1.90
C CYS A 189 -1.10 -6.83 -2.97
N ARG A 190 0.21 -6.81 -3.25
CA ARG A 190 0.85 -7.72 -4.22
C ARG A 190 0.78 -9.19 -3.82
N ILE A 191 1.05 -9.51 -2.54
CA ILE A 191 0.99 -10.88 -2.04
C ILE A 191 -0.43 -11.44 -2.21
N THR A 192 -1.44 -10.60 -1.96
CA THR A 192 -2.84 -11.01 -2.04
C THR A 192 -3.30 -11.21 -3.49
N THR A 193 -2.96 -10.30 -4.41
CA THR A 193 -3.27 -10.47 -5.84
C THR A 193 -2.64 -11.75 -6.41
N SER A 194 -1.38 -12.04 -6.05
CA SER A 194 -0.69 -13.25 -6.51
C SER A 194 -1.32 -14.52 -5.94
N ARG A 195 -1.73 -14.52 -4.67
CA ARG A 195 -2.39 -15.67 -4.04
C ARG A 195 -3.76 -15.96 -4.61
N ILE A 196 -4.62 -14.95 -4.72
CA ILE A 196 -5.97 -15.15 -5.25
C ILE A 196 -5.91 -15.59 -6.71
N SER A 197 -4.99 -15.04 -7.50
CA SER A 197 -4.77 -15.52 -8.87
C SER A 197 -4.30 -16.99 -8.91
N ALA A 198 -3.45 -17.42 -7.97
CA ALA A 198 -2.96 -18.79 -7.91
C ALA A 198 -4.03 -19.80 -7.40
N GLU A 199 -4.87 -19.39 -6.45
CA GLU A 199 -5.88 -20.25 -5.82
C GLU A 199 -7.18 -20.32 -6.62
N THR A 200 -7.57 -19.24 -7.29
CA THR A 200 -8.89 -19.11 -7.95
C THR A 200 -8.81 -18.95 -9.46
N GLY A 201 -7.63 -18.70 -10.03
CA GLY A 201 -7.48 -18.33 -11.44
C GLY A 201 -8.09 -16.97 -11.79
N ARG A 202 -8.61 -16.20 -10.82
CA ARG A 202 -9.23 -14.89 -11.03
C ARG A 202 -8.24 -13.75 -10.83
N SER A 203 -8.25 -12.78 -11.75
CA SER A 203 -7.62 -11.48 -11.54
C SER A 203 -8.57 -10.59 -10.74
N ILE A 204 -8.18 -10.23 -9.51
CA ILE A 204 -8.99 -9.40 -8.61
C ILE A 204 -8.70 -7.90 -8.69
N GLY A 205 -7.65 -7.48 -9.43
CA GLY A 205 -7.25 -6.08 -9.59
C GLY A 205 -5.75 -5.88 -9.81
N SER A 206 -5.34 -4.68 -10.25
CA SER A 206 -3.93 -4.29 -10.35
C SER A 206 -3.50 -3.61 -9.05
N CYS A 207 -2.44 -4.12 -8.40
CA CYS A 207 -1.86 -3.45 -7.25
C CYS A 207 -1.12 -2.17 -7.68
N ARG A 208 -1.73 -1.00 -7.45
CA ARG A 208 -1.14 0.28 -7.84
C ARG A 208 -0.46 0.95 -6.66
N SER A 209 0.87 1.09 -6.72
CA SER A 209 1.63 2.02 -5.89
C SER A 209 1.47 3.43 -6.48
N ARG A 210 0.66 4.29 -5.88
CA ARG A 210 0.43 5.63 -6.42
C ARG A 210 1.49 6.60 -5.91
N ALA A 211 2.35 7.08 -6.81
CA ALA A 211 2.88 8.45 -6.73
C ALA A 211 1.81 9.37 -7.35
N LEU A 212 1.23 10.26 -6.55
CA LEU A 212 0.21 11.22 -7.01
C LEU A 212 0.85 12.29 -7.90
N THR A 213 0.78 12.14 -9.23
CA THR A 213 0.95 13.27 -10.14
C THR A 213 -0.41 13.89 -10.45
N LYS A 214 -0.55 15.20 -10.17
CA LYS A 214 -1.74 16.01 -10.51
C LYS A 214 -2.09 15.84 -12.00
N GLY A 215 -3.38 15.63 -12.31
CA GLY A 215 -3.93 15.95 -13.63
C GLY A 215 -4.55 14.84 -14.50
N ARG A 216 -4.73 13.58 -14.04
CA ARG A 216 -5.60 12.62 -14.75
C ARG A 216 -6.58 11.95 -13.79
N GLY A 217 -7.85 11.89 -14.19
CA GLY A 217 -8.93 11.26 -13.44
C GLY A 217 -8.67 9.77 -13.22
N TRP A 218 -9.28 9.19 -12.18
CA TRP A 218 -9.13 7.77 -11.86
C TRP A 218 -9.66 6.83 -12.96
N ALA A 219 -10.71 7.25 -13.66
CA ALA A 219 -11.33 6.50 -14.76
C ALA A 219 -10.53 6.53 -16.09
N GLU A 220 -9.51 7.39 -16.21
CA GLU A 220 -8.80 7.63 -17.48
C GLU A 220 -7.46 6.86 -17.58
N ARG A 221 -7.23 5.86 -16.73
CA ARG A 221 -5.95 5.13 -16.72
C ARG A 221 -6.18 3.62 -16.90
N PRO A 222 -5.56 2.99 -17.91
CA PRO A 222 -5.76 1.58 -18.26
C PRO A 222 -5.34 0.62 -17.14
#